data_AF-A0A5M4B0T6-F1
#
_entry.id   AF-A0A5M4B0T6-F1
#
_cell.length_a   1.000
_cell.length_b   1.000
_cell.length_c   1.000
_cell.angle_alpha   90.00
_cell.angle_beta   90.00
_cell.angle_gamma   90.00
#
_symmetry.space_group_name_H-M   'P 1'
#
loop_
_entity.id
_entity.type
_entity.pdbx_description
1 polymer ?
#
loop_
_entity_poly.entity_id
_entity_poly.type
_entity_poly.pdbx_seq_one_letter_code
_entity_poly.pdbx_strand_id
1 'polypeptide(L)'
;MAPFVVSILVPIGFFVMLFGILYVYYTTRNRERLAMIEKGADASLFQDPDRISNIFKWGMFMVGIAVGIILGSAFASADILDEGVSYPSMIFLFGGLSLIIVHLIEKKRQKTE
;
A
#
# COMPACT_ATOMS: atom_id res chain seq x y z
N MET A 1 -27.39 22.53 -21.47
CA MET A 1 -26.61 21.47 -22.14
C MET A 1 -25.14 21.40 -21.69
N ALA A 2 -24.48 22.52 -21.32
CA ALA A 2 -23.09 22.52 -20.85
C ALA A 2 -22.75 21.72 -19.57
N PRO A 3 -23.60 21.63 -18.52
CA PRO A 3 -23.18 20.96 -17.27
C PRO A 3 -23.08 19.43 -17.40
N PHE A 4 -23.90 18.81 -18.26
CA PHE A 4 -23.88 17.35 -18.46
C PHE A 4 -22.58 16.85 -19.10
N VAL A 5 -21.99 17.63 -20.01
CA VAL A 5 -20.73 17.26 -20.68
C VAL A 5 -19.57 17.27 -19.68
N VAL A 6 -19.53 18.27 -18.80
CA VAL A 6 -18.49 18.37 -17.76
C VAL A 6 -18.57 17.21 -16.77
N SER A 7 -19.79 16.82 -16.34
CA SER A 7 -19.98 15.70 -15.41
C SER A 7 -19.51 14.34 -15.94
N ILE A 8 -19.49 14.15 -17.27
CA ILE A 8 -19.01 12.92 -17.91
C ILE A 8 -17.52 12.99 -18.23
N LEU A 9 -17.02 14.18 -18.61
CA LEU A 9 -15.62 14.36 -18.99
C LEU A 9 -14.65 14.22 -17.80
N VAL A 10 -15.06 14.69 -16.62
CA VAL A 10 -14.23 14.62 -15.40
C VAL A 10 -13.88 13.17 -15.01
N PRO A 11 -14.84 12.23 -14.85
CA PRO A 11 -14.50 10.85 -14.52
C PRO A 11 -13.70 10.17 -15.63
N ILE A 12 -14.03 10.41 -16.90
CA ILE A 12 -13.28 9.81 -18.03
C ILE A 12 -11.82 10.30 -18.04
N GLY A 13 -11.59 11.61 -17.88
CA GLY A 13 -10.24 12.17 -17.79
C GLY A 13 -9.44 11.61 -16.62
N PHE A 14 -10.10 11.45 -15.47
CA PHE A 14 -9.50 10.82 -14.29
C PHE A 14 -9.08 9.37 -14.55
N PHE A 15 -9.96 8.55 -15.15
CA PHE A 15 -9.63 7.16 -15.49
C PHE A 15 -8.52 7.05 -16.54
N VAL A 16 -8.50 7.91 -17.57
CA VAL A 16 -7.45 7.94 -18.59
C VAL A 16 -6.10 8.32 -17.98
N MET A 17 -6.07 9.32 -17.09
CA MET A 17 -4.85 9.72 -16.39
C MET A 17 -4.33 8.59 -15.48
N LEU A 18 -5.22 7.96 -14.71
CA LEU A 18 -4.88 6.85 -13.82
C LEU A 18 -4.36 5.65 -14.62
N PHE A 19 -5.00 5.33 -15.75
CA PHE A 19 -4.54 4.31 -16.69
C PHE A 19 -3.17 4.66 -17.28
N GLY A 20 -2.95 5.90 -17.69
CA GLY A 20 -1.67 6.36 -18.23
C GLY A 20 -0.52 6.20 -17.23
N ILE A 21 -0.74 6.56 -15.97
CA ILE A 21 0.25 6.40 -14.89
C ILE A 21 0.57 4.92 -14.67
N LEU A 22 -0.46 4.07 -14.53
CA LEU A 22 -0.27 2.63 -14.35
C LEU A 22 0.44 2.00 -15.55
N TYR A 23 0.03 2.34 -16.77
CA TYR A 23 0.65 1.84 -17.99
C TYR A 23 2.14 2.17 -18.05
N VAL A 24 2.51 3.43 -17.82
CA VAL A 24 3.93 3.83 -17.82
C VAL A 24 4.69 3.12 -16.69
N TYR A 25 4.11 3.03 -15.49
CA TYR A 25 4.74 2.36 -14.35
C TYR A 25 5.03 0.88 -14.64
N TYR A 26 4.04 0.13 -15.15
CA TYR A 26 4.21 -1.26 -15.51
C TYR A 26 5.16 -1.44 -16.71
N THR A 27 5.08 -0.58 -17.73
CA THR A 27 5.95 -0.69 -18.91
C THR A 27 7.41 -0.39 -18.56
N THR A 28 7.67 0.54 -17.64
CA THR A 28 9.03 0.91 -17.22
C THR A 28 9.71 -0.27 -16.51
N ARG A 29 8.97 -0.95 -15.62
CA ARG A 29 9.51 -2.09 -14.87
C ARG A 29 9.83 -3.30 -15.76
N ASN A 30 9.03 -3.54 -16.80
CA ASN A 30 9.29 -4.65 -17.73
C ASN A 30 10.53 -4.38 -18.59
N ARG A 31 10.73 -3.14 -19.03
CA ARG A 31 11.87 -2.76 -19.87
C ARG A 31 13.20 -2.83 -19.13
N GLU A 32 13.24 -2.44 -17.85
CA GLU A 32 14.42 -2.60 -17.00
C GLU A 32 14.84 -4.06 -16.86
N ARG A 33 13.87 -4.97 -16.64
CA ARG A 33 14.14 -6.41 -16.50
C ARG A 33 14.62 -7.07 -17.80
N LEU A 34 14.05 -6.70 -18.94
CA LEU A 34 14.49 -7.21 -20.25
C LEU A 34 15.91 -6.75 -20.60
N ALA A 35 16.23 -5.47 -20.34
CA ALA A 35 17.57 -4.94 -20.61
C ALA A 35 18.67 -5.59 -19.75
N MET A 36 18.33 -6.15 -18.59
CA MET A 36 19.29 -6.88 -17.74
C MET A 36 19.47 -8.34 -18.16
N ILE A 37 18.43 -8.98 -18.71
CA ILE A 37 18.52 -10.31 -19.34
C ILE A 37 19.38 -10.26 -20.61
N GLU A 38 19.18 -9.23 -21.45
CA GLU A 38 19.93 -9.04 -22.71
C GLU A 38 21.42 -8.72 -22.49
N LYS A 39 21.77 -8.16 -21.33
CA LYS A 39 23.17 -7.85 -20.97
C LYS A 39 23.91 -9.02 -20.29
N GLY A 40 23.29 -10.19 -20.19
CA GLY A 40 23.91 -11.38 -19.59
C GLY A 40 24.13 -11.28 -18.08
N ALA A 41 23.44 -10.36 -17.39
CA ALA A 41 23.43 -10.31 -15.95
C ALA A 41 22.58 -11.47 -15.42
N ASP A 42 23.20 -12.34 -14.63
CA ASP A 42 22.60 -13.54 -14.08
C ASP A 42 21.26 -13.23 -13.40
N ALA A 43 20.18 -13.88 -13.84
CA ALA A 43 18.82 -13.69 -13.31
C ALA A 43 18.73 -14.08 -11.82
N SER A 44 19.79 -14.70 -11.28
CA SER A 44 20.05 -14.96 -9.87
C SER A 44 20.21 -13.69 -9.01
N LEU A 45 20.55 -12.52 -9.57
CA LEU A 45 20.73 -11.29 -8.79
C LEU A 45 19.42 -10.57 -8.43
N PHE A 46 18.27 -11.05 -8.92
CA PHE A 46 16.96 -10.39 -8.78
C PHE A 46 15.94 -11.14 -7.92
N GLN A 47 16.30 -12.32 -7.42
CA GLN A 47 15.53 -12.98 -6.38
C GLN A 47 16.30 -12.76 -5.08
N ASP A 48 15.97 -11.69 -4.35
CA ASP A 48 16.21 -11.67 -2.91
C ASP A 48 15.14 -12.59 -2.29
N PRO A 49 15.46 -13.85 -1.91
CA PRO A 49 14.46 -14.73 -1.32
C PRO A 49 14.01 -14.25 0.07
N ASP A 50 14.77 -13.32 0.68
CA ASP A 50 14.57 -12.85 2.04
C ASP A 50 13.81 -11.53 2.19
N ARG A 51 13.34 -10.94 1.09
CA ARG A 51 12.41 -9.82 1.19
C ARG A 51 11.04 -10.32 1.64
N ILE A 52 10.52 -9.72 2.70
CA ILE A 52 9.13 -9.91 3.09
C ILE A 52 8.26 -9.53 1.90
N SER A 53 7.53 -10.50 1.37
CA SER A 53 6.61 -10.31 0.24
C SER A 53 5.72 -9.10 0.51
N ASN A 54 5.52 -8.25 -0.50
CA ASN A 54 4.58 -7.14 -0.42
C ASN A 54 3.19 -7.61 0.06
N ILE A 55 2.80 -8.84 -0.26
CA ILE A 55 1.55 -9.46 0.21
C ILE A 55 1.51 -9.52 1.74
N PHE A 56 2.62 -9.89 2.39
CA PHE A 56 2.69 -9.96 3.85
C PHE A 56 2.65 -8.57 4.50
N LYS A 57 3.29 -7.57 3.86
CA LYS A 57 3.24 -6.16 4.31
C LYS A 57 1.80 -5.63 4.31
N TRP A 58 1.07 -5.86 3.21
CA TRP A 58 -0.33 -5.48 3.07
C TRP A 58 -1.25 -6.29 3.99
N GLY A 59 -0.97 -7.58 4.19
CA GLY A 59 -1.70 -8.44 5.12
C GLY A 59 -1.64 -7.91 6.55
N MET A 60 -0.43 -7.60 7.05
CA MET A 60 -0.30 -7.07 8.41
C MET A 60 -0.94 -5.68 8.55
N PHE A 61 -0.84 -4.83 7.52
CA PHE A 61 -1.54 -3.54 7.50
C PHE A 61 -3.06 -3.70 7.65
N MET A 62 -3.68 -4.63 6.90
CA MET A 62 -5.12 -4.90 7.04
C MET A 62 -5.50 -5.43 8.43
N VAL A 63 -4.65 -6.27 9.05
CA VAL A 63 -4.86 -6.71 10.43
C VAL A 63 -4.79 -5.52 11.40
N GLY A 64 -3.84 -4.61 11.21
CA GLY A 64 -3.73 -3.38 12.01
C GLY A 64 -4.96 -2.49 11.90
N ILE A 65 -5.52 -2.33 10.70
CA ILE A 65 -6.79 -1.61 10.49
C ILE A 65 -7.94 -2.31 11.22
N ALA A 66 -8.07 -3.63 11.10
CA ALA A 66 -9.14 -4.37 11.76
C ALA A 66 -9.08 -4.20 13.29
N VAL A 67 -7.89 -4.31 13.88
CA VAL A 67 -7.68 -4.05 15.31
C VAL A 67 -7.99 -2.60 15.68
N GLY A 68 -7.58 -1.65 14.85
CA GLY A 68 -7.86 -0.23 15.03
C GLY A 68 -9.37 0.10 15.01
N ILE A 69 -10.15 -0.57 14.16
CA ILE A 69 -11.61 -0.39 14.12
C ILE A 69 -12.27 -0.94 15.39
N ILE A 70 -11.86 -2.14 15.83
CA ILE A 70 -12.39 -2.76 17.05
C ILE A 70 -12.11 -1.85 18.25
N LEU A 71 -10.88 -1.38 18.40
CA LEU A 71 -10.51 -0.48 19.49
C LEU A 71 -11.18 0.89 19.35
N GLY A 72 -11.27 1.45 18.15
CA GLY A 72 -12.00 2.70 17.89
C GLY A 72 -13.46 2.63 18.33
N SER A 73 -14.14 1.51 18.05
CA SER A 73 -15.51 1.28 18.51
C SER A 73 -15.62 1.14 20.04
N ALA A 74 -14.64 0.48 20.68
CA ALA A 74 -14.61 0.36 22.14
C ALA A 74 -14.42 1.73 22.81
N PHE A 75 -13.52 2.58 22.29
CA PHE A 75 -13.28 3.93 22.81
C PHE A 75 -14.44 4.90 22.54
N ALA A 76 -15.12 4.76 21.41
CA ALA A 76 -16.34 5.51 21.11
C ALA A 76 -17.48 5.14 22.08
N SER A 77 -17.67 3.84 22.33
CA SER A 77 -18.72 3.35 23.25
C SER A 77 -18.47 3.71 24.72
N ALA A 78 -17.24 4.03 25.09
CA ALA A 78 -16.86 4.44 26.43
C ALA A 78 -16.94 5.96 26.67
N ASP A 79 -17.41 6.72 25.67
CA ASP A 79 -17.54 8.20 25.70
C ASP A 79 -16.21 8.93 26.01
N ILE A 80 -15.08 8.27 25.73
CA ILE A 80 -13.73 8.82 25.99
C ILE A 80 -13.29 9.74 24.84
N LEU A 81 -13.69 9.40 23.61
CA LEU A 81 -13.42 10.18 22.40
C LEU A 81 -14.68 10.31 21.56
N ASP A 82 -14.85 11.51 20.98
CA ASP A 82 -15.86 11.77 19.97
C ASP A 82 -15.76 10.76 18.82
N GLU A 83 -16.91 10.26 18.34
CA GLU A 83 -16.99 9.26 17.28
C GLU A 83 -16.23 9.73 16.02
N GLY A 84 -16.27 11.02 15.71
CA GLY A 84 -15.58 11.60 14.56
C GLY A 84 -14.05 11.47 14.62
N VAL A 85 -13.48 11.34 15.82
CA VAL A 85 -12.03 11.25 16.02
C VAL A 85 -11.59 9.84 16.37
N SER A 86 -12.41 9.09 17.12
CA SER A 86 -12.05 7.76 17.63
C SER A 86 -11.72 6.76 16.52
N TYR A 87 -12.57 6.68 15.49
CA TYR A 87 -12.35 5.76 14.36
C TYR A 87 -11.11 6.10 13.53
N PRO A 88 -10.97 7.31 12.94
CA PRO A 88 -9.82 7.60 12.10
C PRO A 88 -8.51 7.56 12.89
N SER A 89 -8.49 8.05 14.14
CA SER A 89 -7.28 8.02 14.96
C SER A 89 -6.77 6.60 15.23
N MET A 90 -7.66 5.68 15.63
CA MET A 90 -7.27 4.29 15.92
C MET A 90 -6.90 3.52 14.65
N ILE A 91 -7.57 3.77 13.53
CA ILE A 91 -7.22 3.16 12.23
C ILE A 91 -5.81 3.58 11.80
N PHE A 92 -5.50 4.87 11.82
CA PHE A 92 -4.17 5.35 11.42
C PHE A 92 -3.09 4.94 12.42
N LEU A 93 -3.41 4.91 13.72
CA LEU A 93 -2.47 4.50 14.76
C LEU A 93 -2.10 3.01 14.61
N PHE A 94 -3.08 2.11 14.61
CA PHE A 94 -2.82 0.67 14.54
C PHE A 94 -2.41 0.20 13.15
N GLY A 95 -2.96 0.79 12.09
CA GLY A 95 -2.50 0.57 10.72
C GLY A 95 -1.05 0.99 10.54
N GLY A 96 -0.67 2.18 11.04
CA GLY A 96 0.69 2.69 11.00
C GLY A 96 1.66 1.84 11.82
N LEU A 97 1.29 1.49 13.06
CA LEU A 97 2.09 0.63 13.94
C LEU A 97 2.39 -0.73 13.30
N SER A 98 1.39 -1.33 12.65
CA SER A 98 1.57 -2.60 11.96
C SER A 98 2.65 -2.52 10.86
N LEU A 99 2.63 -1.47 10.03
CA LEU A 99 3.66 -1.28 9.00
C LEU A 99 5.06 -1.09 9.60
N ILE A 100 5.17 -0.37 10.73
CA ILE A 100 6.45 -0.20 11.44
C ILE A 100 6.95 -1.56 11.93
N ILE A 101 6.08 -2.38 12.53
CA ILE A 101 6.46 -3.72 13.01
C ILE A 101 6.95 -4.58 11.84
N VAL A 102 6.28 -4.58 10.68
CA VAL A 102 6.74 -5.33 9.51
C VAL A 102 8.13 -4.87 9.08
N HIS A 103 8.37 -3.56 9.03
CA HIS A 103 9.67 -3.02 8.65
C HIS A 103 10.77 -3.42 9.65
N LEU A 104 10.47 -3.45 10.95
CA LEU A 104 11.41 -3.91 11.97
C LEU A 104 11.70 -5.41 11.86
N ILE A 105 10.71 -6.24 11.53
CA ILE A 105 10.90 -7.68 11.28
C ILE A 105 11.78 -7.88 10.04
N GLU A 106 11.52 -7.14 8.96
CA GLU A 106 12.32 -7.20 7.72
C GLU A 106 13.78 -6.80 7.98
N LYS A 107 13.99 -5.72 8.73
CA LYS A 107 15.33 -5.25 9.13
C LYS A 107 16.06 -6.26 10.02
N LYS A 108 15.34 -7.00 10.87
CA LYS A 108 15.94 -8.06 11.71
C LYS A 108 16.37 -9.26 10.87
N ARG A 109 15.54 -9.70 9.92
CA ARG A 109 15.88 -10.81 9.00
C ARG A 109 17.15 -10.52 8.20
N GLN A 110 17.26 -9.31 7.65
CA GLN A 110 18.45 -8.86 6.91
C GLN A 110 19.75 -8.78 7.72
N LYS A 111 19.67 -8.82 9.07
CA LYS A 111 20.84 -8.70 9.95
C LYS A 111 21.31 -10.05 10.50
N THR A 112 20.50 -11.09 10.32
CA THR A 112 20.77 -12.45 10.79
C THR A 112 21.34 -13.34 9.68
N GLU A 113 21.22 -12.90 8.43
CA GLU A 113 21.97 -13.40 7.27
C GLU A 113 23.19 -12.53 6.99
#